data_AF-A0A943LCX6-F1
#
_entry.id   AF-A0A943LCX6-F1
#
_cell.length_a   1.000
_cell.length_b   1.000
_cell.length_c   1.000
_cell.angle_alpha   90.00
_cell.angle_beta   90.00
_cell.angle_gamma   90.00
#
_symmetry.space_group_name_H-M   'P 1'
#
loop_
_entity.id
_entity.type
_entity.pdbx_description
1 polymer ?
#
loop_
_entity_poly.entity_id
_entity_poly.type
_entity_poly.pdbx_seq_one_letter_code
_entity_poly.pdbx_strand_id
1 'polypeptide(L)'
;MSNKVELIYENGQYKVMFDGKELSSSKDSEESFEKFKQVIKDNVVVNANSWESIETALRMHNLEGLEINSEYKAATYGELKFFYNSGKVFYTPNDKMIQLIGGFYLFNFVISMVESGHIKDYKNLLDFCVNILEKRATYRVNESNLIVSSAAFNYGSCEYNFFGNRILKGASIVSGTFDDFKKYVYSIIK
;
A
#
# COMPACT_ATOMS: atom_id res chain seq x y z
N MET A 1 16.30 -10.84 0.90
CA MET A 1 15.91 -12.25 1.05
C MET A 1 15.51 -12.77 -0.32
N SER A 2 15.93 -13.98 -0.70
CA SER A 2 15.55 -14.58 -1.98
C SER A 2 14.25 -15.35 -1.77
N ASN A 3 13.13 -14.84 -2.29
CA ASN A 3 11.86 -15.55 -2.25
C ASN A 3 11.98 -16.79 -3.15
N LYS A 4 11.62 -17.98 -2.66
CA LYS A 4 11.66 -19.22 -3.43
C LYS A 4 10.23 -19.66 -3.75
N VAL A 5 9.89 -19.64 -5.04
CA VAL A 5 8.62 -20.19 -5.54
C VAL A 5 8.93 -21.45 -6.34
N GLU A 6 8.24 -22.54 -6.06
CA GLU A 6 8.45 -23.83 -6.73
C GLU A 6 7.14 -24.35 -7.30
N LEU A 7 7.17 -24.87 -8.53
CA LEU A 7 6.10 -25.68 -9.11
C LEU A 7 6.62 -27.11 -9.22
N ILE A 8 6.05 -28.02 -8.44
CA ILE A 8 6.51 -29.41 -8.31
C ILE A 8 5.43 -30.31 -8.90
N TYR A 9 5.81 -31.25 -9.76
CA TYR A 9 4.92 -32.33 -10.19
C TYR A 9 5.34 -33.64 -9.51
N GLU A 10 4.48 -34.16 -8.64
CA GLU A 10 4.73 -35.37 -7.88
C GLU A 10 3.42 -36.12 -7.65
N ASN A 11 3.45 -37.46 -7.70
CA ASN A 11 2.28 -38.32 -7.45
C ASN A 11 1.04 -37.97 -8.30
N GLY A 12 1.23 -37.50 -9.54
CA GLY A 12 0.14 -37.16 -10.44
C GLY A 12 -0.54 -35.80 -10.15
N GLN A 13 0.09 -34.94 -9.36
CA GLN A 13 -0.40 -33.61 -9.01
C GLN A 13 0.70 -32.55 -9.13
N TYR A 14 0.29 -31.35 -9.49
CA TYR A 14 1.10 -30.14 -9.45
C TYR A 14 0.89 -29.44 -8.11
N LYS A 15 1.99 -29.10 -7.43
CA LYS A 15 2.02 -28.36 -6.17
C LYS A 15 2.73 -27.03 -6.38
N VAL A 16 2.12 -25.93 -5.94
CA VAL A 16 2.78 -24.61 -5.89
C VAL A 16 3.25 -24.38 -4.46
N MET A 17 4.55 -24.18 -4.28
CA MET A 17 5.19 -23.93 -2.99
C MET A 17 5.73 -22.50 -2.93
N PHE A 18 5.64 -21.89 -1.75
CA PHE A 18 6.30 -20.62 -1.43
C PHE A 18 7.11 -20.79 -0.15
N ASP A 19 8.42 -20.58 -0.22
CA ASP A 19 9.37 -20.75 0.88
C ASP A 19 9.17 -22.08 1.64
N GLY A 20 8.96 -23.16 0.89
CA GLY A 20 8.76 -24.52 1.43
C GLY A 20 7.35 -24.82 1.95
N LYS A 21 6.42 -23.86 1.91
CA LYS A 21 5.00 -24.06 2.28
C LYS A 21 4.13 -24.30 1.04
N GLU A 22 3.31 -25.35 1.06
CA GLU A 22 2.34 -25.62 -0.01
C GLU A 22 1.23 -24.58 0.00
N LEU A 23 1.02 -23.90 -1.12
CA LEU A 23 -0.05 -22.93 -1.32
C LEU A 23 -1.25 -23.53 -2.06
N SER A 24 -1.01 -24.50 -2.94
CA SER A 24 -2.05 -25.18 -3.71
C SER A 24 -1.56 -26.50 -4.29
N SER A 25 -2.49 -27.43 -4.50
CA SER A 25 -2.30 -28.67 -5.27
C SER A 25 -3.44 -28.85 -6.27
N SER A 26 -3.14 -29.16 -7.53
CA SER A 26 -4.13 -29.46 -8.58
C SER A 26 -3.61 -30.53 -9.55
N LYS A 27 -4.54 -31.22 -10.23
CA LYS A 27 -4.21 -32.13 -11.34
C LYS A 27 -4.16 -31.39 -12.68
N ASP A 28 -4.70 -30.18 -12.74
CA ASP A 28 -4.73 -29.34 -13.93
C ASP A 28 -3.42 -28.54 -14.03
N SER A 29 -2.69 -28.75 -15.13
CA SER A 29 -1.41 -28.08 -15.38
C SER A 29 -1.56 -26.59 -15.65
N GLU A 30 -2.64 -26.18 -16.32
CA GLU A 30 -2.91 -24.80 -16.71
C GLU A 30 -3.27 -23.97 -15.48
N GLU A 31 -4.17 -24.50 -14.65
CA GLU A 31 -4.56 -23.89 -13.36
C GLU A 31 -3.34 -23.73 -12.44
N SER A 32 -2.52 -24.77 -12.35
CA SER A 32 -1.32 -24.76 -11.50
C SER A 32 -0.26 -23.78 -11.99
N PHE A 33 -0.13 -23.66 -13.31
CA PHE A 33 0.80 -22.70 -13.91
C PHE A 33 0.33 -21.26 -13.77
N GLU A 34 -0.97 -20.99 -13.92
CA GLU A 34 -1.55 -19.67 -13.60
C GLU A 34 -1.34 -19.32 -12.13
N LYS A 35 -1.58 -20.26 -11.22
CA LYS A 35 -1.34 -20.06 -9.79
C LYS A 35 0.13 -19.81 -9.48
N PHE A 36 1.04 -20.56 -10.09
CA PHE A 36 2.49 -20.33 -9.97
C PHE A 36 2.91 -18.94 -10.46
N LYS A 37 2.45 -18.53 -11.66
CA LYS A 37 2.69 -17.17 -12.19
C LYS A 37 2.13 -16.10 -11.27
N GLN A 38 0.95 -16.33 -10.69
CA GLN A 38 0.32 -15.41 -9.75
C GLN A 38 1.12 -15.30 -8.46
N VAL A 39 1.57 -16.41 -7.88
CA VAL A 39 2.44 -16.43 -6.68
C VAL A 39 3.76 -15.71 -6.96
N ILE A 40 4.37 -15.90 -8.13
CA ILE A 40 5.54 -15.11 -8.52
C ILE A 40 5.18 -13.63 -8.57
N LYS A 41 4.15 -13.23 -9.32
CA LYS A 41 3.76 -11.81 -9.43
C LYS A 41 3.42 -11.16 -8.08
N ASP A 42 2.76 -11.90 -7.20
CA ASP A 42 2.33 -11.42 -5.89
C ASP A 42 3.48 -11.31 -4.89
N ASN A 43 4.58 -12.04 -5.10
CA ASN A 43 5.75 -12.07 -4.23
C ASN A 43 7.03 -11.56 -4.91
N VAL A 44 6.96 -11.08 -6.16
CA VAL A 44 7.95 -10.19 -6.79
C VAL A 44 7.72 -8.79 -6.22
N VAL A 45 7.95 -8.67 -4.91
CA VAL A 45 8.11 -7.39 -4.25
C VAL A 45 9.40 -7.47 -3.47
N VAL A 46 10.43 -6.86 -4.05
CA VAL A 46 11.64 -6.51 -3.32
C VAL A 46 11.25 -5.40 -2.36
N ASN A 47 10.66 -5.75 -1.23
CA ASN A 47 10.68 -4.85 -0.08
C ASN A 47 12.16 -4.61 0.23
N ALA A 48 12.64 -3.39 0.02
CA ALA A 48 14.03 -3.03 0.28
C ALA A 48 14.42 -3.28 1.75
N ASN A 49 13.43 -3.24 2.64
CA ASN A 49 13.59 -3.42 4.07
C ASN A 49 13.27 -4.87 4.49
N SER A 50 14.04 -5.41 5.43
CA SER A 50 13.70 -6.68 6.07
C SER A 50 12.46 -6.54 6.97
N TRP A 51 11.79 -7.66 7.27
CA TRP A 51 10.66 -7.64 8.20
C TRP A 51 11.07 -7.10 9.57
N GLU A 52 12.25 -7.47 10.06
CA GLU A 52 12.77 -7.04 11.36
C GLU A 52 12.97 -5.52 11.42
N SER A 53 13.42 -4.92 10.31
CA SER A 53 13.53 -3.46 10.19
C SER A 53 12.15 -2.79 10.18
N ILE A 54 11.18 -3.36 9.46
CA ILE A 54 9.80 -2.87 9.44
C ILE A 54 9.16 -2.98 10.81
N GLU A 55 9.28 -4.13 11.46
CA GLU A 55 8.74 -4.38 12.79
C GLU A 55 9.34 -3.43 13.82
N THR A 56 10.65 -3.20 13.77
CA THR A 56 11.31 -2.21 14.64
C THR A 56 10.73 -0.81 14.42
N ALA A 57 10.58 -0.37 13.17
CA ALA A 57 9.98 0.93 12.87
C ALA A 57 8.53 1.03 13.36
N LEU A 58 7.72 -0.01 13.15
CA LEU A 58 6.33 -0.06 13.63
C LEU A 58 6.25 0.00 15.16
N ARG A 59 7.17 -0.68 15.87
CA ARG A 59 7.23 -0.69 17.34
C ARG A 59 7.71 0.64 17.94
N MET A 60 8.28 1.55 17.13
CA MET A 60 8.62 2.90 17.60
C MET A 60 7.38 3.80 17.72
N HIS A 61 6.27 3.43 17.06
CA HIS A 61 5.01 4.16 17.18
C HIS A 61 4.29 3.77 18.48
N ASN A 62 3.82 4.77 19.22
CA ASN A 62 2.96 4.61 20.38
C ASN A 62 1.51 4.99 20.00
N LEU A 63 0.95 4.26 19.04
CA LEU A 63 -0.38 4.52 18.48
C LEU A 63 -1.39 3.46 18.92
N GLU A 64 -2.42 3.88 19.63
CA GLU A 64 -3.51 2.98 20.05
C GLU A 64 -4.21 2.37 18.83
N GLY A 65 -4.41 1.04 18.84
CA GLY A 65 -5.03 0.30 17.75
C GLY A 65 -4.07 -0.13 16.63
N LEU A 66 -2.76 0.16 16.75
CA LEU A 66 -1.74 -0.45 15.90
C LEU A 66 -1.45 -1.88 16.40
N GLU A 67 -1.71 -2.85 15.55
CA GLU A 67 -1.48 -4.27 15.83
C GLU A 67 -0.36 -4.81 14.92
N ILE A 68 0.63 -5.47 15.53
CA ILE A 68 1.76 -6.07 14.82
C ILE A 68 1.71 -7.58 15.01
N ASN A 69 1.63 -8.32 13.91
CA ASN A 69 1.65 -9.77 13.92
C ASN A 69 2.98 -10.28 13.33
N SER A 70 3.92 -10.62 14.22
CA SER A 70 5.26 -11.08 13.84
C SER A 70 5.26 -12.47 13.18
N GLU A 71 4.30 -13.34 13.53
CA GLU A 71 4.20 -14.69 12.94
C GLU A 71 3.82 -14.62 11.46
N TYR A 72 2.79 -13.84 11.13
CA TYR A 72 2.31 -13.68 9.76
C TYR A 72 2.96 -12.52 9.01
N LYS A 73 3.92 -11.82 9.65
CA LYS A 73 4.60 -10.64 9.11
C LYS A 73 3.62 -9.61 8.55
N ALA A 74 2.69 -9.19 9.39
CA ALA A 74 1.62 -8.27 9.03
C ALA A 74 1.43 -7.17 10.08
N ALA A 75 0.87 -6.04 9.66
CA ALA A 75 0.53 -4.93 10.54
C ALA A 75 -0.87 -4.40 10.19
N THR A 76 -1.66 -4.05 11.22
CA THR A 76 -3.02 -3.55 11.07
C THR A 76 -3.19 -2.28 11.88
N TYR A 77 -3.86 -1.29 11.30
CA TYR A 77 -4.32 -0.09 11.99
C TYR A 77 -5.76 0.21 11.55
N GLY A 78 -6.73 -0.18 12.37
CA GLY A 78 -8.15 -0.14 12.02
C GLY A 78 -8.44 -0.84 10.69
N GLU A 79 -8.89 -0.09 9.68
CA GLU A 79 -9.22 -0.62 8.36
C GLU A 79 -8.00 -0.71 7.41
N LEU A 80 -6.81 -0.29 7.83
CA LEU A 80 -5.58 -0.35 7.03
C LEU A 80 -4.76 -1.58 7.39
N LYS A 81 -4.36 -2.39 6.40
CA LYS A 81 -3.61 -3.64 6.59
C LYS A 81 -2.40 -3.71 5.69
N PHE A 82 -1.23 -4.01 6.23
CA PHE A 82 0.01 -4.26 5.50
C PHE A 82 0.45 -5.73 5.65
N PHE A 83 0.85 -6.34 4.54
CA PHE A 83 1.35 -7.72 4.51
C PHE A 83 2.74 -7.78 3.90
N TYR A 84 3.74 -8.09 4.72
CA TYR A 84 5.15 -8.08 4.33
C TYR A 84 5.47 -8.97 3.14
N ASN A 85 4.98 -10.21 3.15
CA ASN A 85 5.32 -11.22 2.13
C ASN A 85 4.93 -10.75 0.72
N SER A 86 3.79 -10.06 0.60
CA SER A 86 3.34 -9.47 -0.66
C SER A 86 3.85 -8.03 -0.87
N GLY A 87 4.35 -7.39 0.17
CA GLY A 87 4.62 -5.94 0.21
C GLY A 87 3.41 -5.05 -0.07
N LYS A 88 2.19 -5.60 -0.08
CA LYS A 88 0.96 -4.87 -0.38
C LYS A 88 0.36 -4.26 0.88
N VAL A 89 -0.37 -3.19 0.67
CA VAL A 89 -1.19 -2.52 1.68
C VAL A 89 -2.62 -2.44 1.17
N PHE A 90 -3.57 -2.66 2.05
CA PHE A 90 -4.99 -2.74 1.74
C PHE A 90 -5.79 -1.85 2.66
N TYR A 91 -6.81 -1.21 2.10
CA TYR A 91 -7.86 -0.54 2.84
C TYR A 91 -9.10 -1.43 2.86
N THR A 92 -9.72 -1.60 4.04
CA THR A 92 -10.81 -2.54 4.28
C THR A 92 -12.15 -1.91 4.71
N PRO A 93 -12.69 -0.92 3.96
CA PRO A 93 -13.96 -0.30 4.31
C PRO A 93 -15.13 -1.27 4.07
N ASN A 94 -16.04 -1.38 5.04
CA ASN A 94 -17.24 -2.22 4.96
C ASN A 94 -16.94 -3.66 4.46
N ASP A 95 -15.91 -4.28 5.05
CA ASP A 95 -15.44 -5.63 4.75
C ASP A 95 -14.93 -5.87 3.31
N LYS A 96 -14.76 -4.81 2.50
CA LYS A 96 -14.19 -4.91 1.15
C LYS A 96 -12.68 -4.70 1.19
N MET A 97 -11.90 -5.63 0.65
CA MET A 97 -10.45 -5.50 0.60
C MET A 97 -10.00 -4.77 -0.69
N ILE A 98 -9.62 -3.51 -0.57
CA ILE A 98 -9.17 -2.66 -1.68
C ILE A 98 -7.65 -2.50 -1.60
N GLN A 99 -6.93 -2.96 -2.62
CA GLN A 99 -5.48 -2.79 -2.68
C GLN A 99 -5.11 -1.32 -2.96
N LEU A 100 -4.20 -0.77 -2.17
CA LEU A 100 -3.65 0.56 -2.32
C LEU A 100 -2.20 0.52 -2.84
N ILE A 101 -1.74 1.63 -3.43
CA ILE A 101 -0.35 1.81 -3.85
C ILE A 101 0.48 2.32 -2.66
N GLY A 102 1.72 1.84 -2.53
CA GLY A 102 2.71 2.38 -1.59
C GLY A 102 3.19 1.41 -0.50
N GLY A 103 2.56 0.23 -0.37
CA GLY A 103 3.02 -0.84 0.52
C GLY A 103 3.31 -0.36 1.94
N PHE A 104 4.47 -0.76 2.48
CA PHE A 104 4.91 -0.33 3.81
C PHE A 104 5.03 1.19 3.94
N TYR A 105 5.49 1.91 2.90
CA TYR A 105 5.65 3.36 2.98
C TYR A 105 4.33 4.08 3.20
N LEU A 106 3.26 3.66 2.52
CA LEU A 106 1.93 4.22 2.78
C LEU A 106 1.43 3.85 4.18
N PHE A 107 1.59 2.60 4.59
CA PHE A 107 1.19 2.17 5.94
C PHE A 107 1.87 3.02 7.02
N ASN A 108 3.20 3.13 6.94
CA ASN A 108 4.01 3.88 7.89
C ASN A 108 3.69 5.39 7.85
N PHE A 109 3.47 5.94 6.66
CA PHE A 109 3.05 7.33 6.50
C PHE A 109 1.75 7.62 7.24
N VAL A 110 0.71 6.79 7.04
CA VAL A 110 -0.60 7.01 7.66
C VAL A 110 -0.49 7.00 9.18
N ILE A 111 0.14 5.98 9.77
CA ILE A 111 0.27 5.90 11.23
C ILE A 111 1.13 7.04 11.78
N SER A 112 2.19 7.45 11.07
CA SER A 112 3.05 8.57 11.48
C SER A 112 2.29 9.89 11.49
N MET A 113 1.47 10.14 10.47
CA MET A 113 0.66 11.36 10.38
C MET A 113 -0.48 11.40 11.39
N VAL A 114 -1.04 10.24 11.74
CA VAL A 114 -2.08 10.14 12.79
C VAL A 114 -1.47 10.37 14.16
N GLU A 115 -0.37 9.68 14.49
CA GLU A 115 0.31 9.81 15.78
C GLU A 115 0.79 11.25 16.03
N SER A 116 1.30 11.92 15.00
CA SER A 116 1.71 13.34 15.08
C SER A 116 0.53 14.33 15.08
N GLY A 117 -0.72 13.86 14.94
CA GLY A 117 -1.92 14.69 14.98
C GLY A 117 -2.21 15.50 13.71
N HIS A 118 -1.43 15.30 12.64
CA HIS A 118 -1.62 15.96 11.35
C HIS A 118 -2.77 15.35 10.52
N ILE A 119 -3.13 14.09 10.78
CA ILE A 119 -4.31 13.44 10.20
C ILE A 119 -5.20 12.93 11.34
N LYS A 120 -6.39 13.53 11.47
CA LYS A 120 -7.39 13.08 12.46
C LYS A 120 -8.28 11.97 11.93
N ASP A 121 -8.67 12.08 10.65
CA ASP A 121 -9.48 11.10 9.96
C ASP A 121 -8.65 10.47 8.84
N TYR A 122 -7.98 9.37 9.16
CA TYR A 122 -7.17 8.66 8.17
C TYR A 122 -8.03 7.99 7.11
N LYS A 123 -9.30 7.64 7.40
CA LYS A 123 -10.19 7.02 6.42
C LYS A 123 -10.46 7.98 5.27
N ASN A 124 -10.64 9.27 5.56
CA ASN A 124 -10.75 10.32 4.54
C ASN A 124 -9.56 10.36 3.56
N LEU A 125 -8.34 10.13 4.04
CA LEU A 125 -7.15 9.99 3.19
C LEU A 125 -7.20 8.70 2.37
N LEU A 126 -7.56 7.57 2.97
CA LEU A 126 -7.62 6.28 2.27
C LEU A 126 -8.71 6.28 1.18
N ASP A 127 -9.89 6.84 1.46
CA ASP A 127 -10.95 7.07 0.50
C ASP A 127 -10.46 7.94 -0.67
N PHE A 128 -9.67 8.98 -0.38
CA PHE A 128 -9.09 9.80 -1.41
C PHE A 128 -8.10 9.02 -2.29
N CYS A 129 -7.24 8.18 -1.68
CA CYS A 129 -6.36 7.27 -2.40
C CYS A 129 -7.13 6.31 -3.32
N VAL A 130 -8.22 5.70 -2.85
CA VAL A 130 -9.10 4.85 -3.68
C VAL A 130 -9.63 5.63 -4.88
N ASN A 131 -10.19 6.82 -4.65
CA ASN A 131 -10.75 7.68 -5.68
C ASN A 131 -9.71 8.11 -6.74
N ILE A 132 -8.43 8.27 -6.36
CA ILE A 132 -7.34 8.57 -7.31
C ILE A 132 -7.13 7.40 -8.26
N LEU A 133 -7.11 6.17 -7.73
CA LEU A 133 -6.90 4.96 -8.53
C LEU A 133 -8.04 4.71 -9.51
N GLU A 134 -9.29 4.93 -9.08
CA GLU A 134 -10.48 4.82 -9.94
C GLU A 134 -10.41 5.76 -11.14
N LYS A 135 -9.81 6.95 -10.96
CA LYS A 135 -9.59 7.96 -12.01
C LYS A 135 -8.29 7.75 -12.79
N ARG A 136 -7.69 6.55 -12.70
CA ARG A 136 -6.46 6.14 -13.42
C ARG A 136 -5.26 7.07 -13.17
N ALA A 137 -5.27 7.81 -12.07
CA ALA A 137 -4.12 8.55 -11.59
C ALA A 137 -3.34 7.70 -10.58
N THR A 138 -2.12 8.11 -10.26
CA THR A 138 -1.30 7.44 -9.26
C THR A 138 -0.97 8.40 -8.13
N TYR A 139 -0.46 7.86 -7.03
CA TYR A 139 0.05 8.68 -5.95
C TYR A 139 1.25 8.00 -5.30
N ARG A 140 2.02 8.79 -4.57
CA ARG A 140 3.05 8.33 -3.65
C ARG A 140 3.06 9.21 -2.41
N VAL A 141 3.66 8.70 -1.37
CA VAL A 141 3.89 9.44 -0.12
C VAL A 141 5.37 9.54 0.16
N ASN A 142 5.79 10.62 0.81
CA ASN A 142 7.09 10.76 1.44
C ASN A 142 6.90 11.54 2.73
N GLU A 143 7.70 11.31 3.77
CA GLU A 143 7.72 12.08 5.02
C GLU A 143 6.38 12.67 5.47
N SER A 144 6.05 13.90 5.02
CA SER A 144 4.83 14.64 5.35
C SER A 144 3.94 15.00 4.15
N ASN A 145 4.18 14.40 2.98
CA ASN A 145 3.51 14.75 1.74
C ASN A 145 2.78 13.58 1.07
N LEU A 146 1.62 13.91 0.49
CA LEU A 146 0.95 13.10 -0.52
C LEU A 146 1.13 13.76 -1.88
N ILE A 147 1.70 13.02 -2.83
CA ILE A 147 1.93 13.48 -4.20
C ILE A 147 1.01 12.69 -5.12
N VAL A 148 0.14 13.38 -5.86
CA VAL A 148 -0.75 12.79 -6.86
C VAL A 148 -0.20 13.08 -8.24
N SER A 149 -0.02 12.03 -9.04
CA SER A 149 0.59 12.09 -10.37
C SER A 149 -0.42 11.71 -11.46
N SER A 150 -0.47 12.52 -12.51
CA SER A 150 -1.28 12.31 -13.70
C SER A 150 -0.77 13.21 -14.83
N ALA A 151 -0.84 12.73 -16.07
CA ALA A 151 -0.55 13.53 -17.25
C ALA A 151 -1.47 14.76 -17.40
N ALA A 152 -2.61 14.80 -16.69
CA ALA A 152 -3.53 15.93 -16.68
C ALA A 152 -3.02 17.14 -15.89
N PHE A 153 -2.05 16.98 -14.98
CA PHE A 153 -1.46 18.10 -14.26
C PHE A 153 -0.41 18.81 -15.11
N ASN A 154 -0.32 20.14 -15.02
CA ASN A 154 0.64 20.96 -15.79
C ASN A 154 2.10 20.52 -15.65
N TYR A 155 2.48 19.92 -14.52
CA TYR A 155 3.83 19.41 -14.24
C TYR A 155 3.83 17.90 -13.94
N GLY A 156 2.82 17.19 -14.42
CA GLY A 156 2.65 15.75 -14.22
C GLY A 156 2.26 15.33 -12.80
N SER A 157 2.28 16.25 -11.82
CA SER A 157 1.87 15.99 -10.45
C SER A 157 1.44 17.25 -9.69
N CYS A 158 0.80 17.03 -8.55
CA CYS A 158 0.57 18.01 -7.50
C CYS A 158 0.77 17.35 -6.14
N GLU A 159 0.98 18.16 -5.10
CA GLU A 159 1.38 17.66 -3.80
C GLU A 159 0.69 18.41 -2.67
N TYR A 160 0.39 17.69 -1.59
CA TYR A 160 -0.10 18.26 -0.35
C TYR A 160 0.83 17.92 0.80
N ASN A 161 1.25 18.95 1.52
CA ASN A 161 2.07 18.86 2.72
C ASN A 161 1.19 18.97 3.99
N PHE A 162 1.10 17.89 4.76
CA PHE A 162 0.27 17.80 5.96
C PHE A 162 0.81 18.61 7.14
N PHE A 163 2.12 18.87 7.18
CA PHE A 163 2.74 19.64 8.28
C PHE A 163 2.46 21.14 8.15
N GLY A 164 2.60 21.68 6.95
CA GLY A 164 2.48 23.10 6.67
C GLY A 164 1.14 23.52 6.08
N ASN A 165 0.22 22.59 5.81
CA ASN A 165 -1.04 22.85 5.11
C ASN A 165 -0.82 23.58 3.78
N ARG A 166 0.09 23.04 2.96
CA ARG A 166 0.48 23.65 1.68
C ARG A 166 0.12 22.74 0.51
N ILE A 167 -0.39 23.33 -0.54
CA ILE A 167 -0.72 22.68 -1.81
C ILE A 167 0.27 23.18 -2.87
N LEU A 168 1.04 22.27 -3.43
CA LEU A 168 1.96 22.53 -4.54
C LEU A 168 1.25 22.11 -5.83
N LYS A 169 0.96 23.09 -6.70
CA LYS A 169 0.29 22.90 -7.99
C LYS A 169 1.29 22.95 -9.15
N GLY A 170 2.49 22.43 -8.93
CA GLY A 170 3.65 22.61 -9.80
C GLY A 170 4.36 23.93 -9.53
N ALA A 171 4.19 24.94 -10.38
CA ALA A 171 4.91 26.22 -10.25
C ALA A 171 4.38 27.16 -9.15
N SER A 172 3.31 26.80 -8.44
CA SER A 172 2.74 27.62 -7.37
C SER A 172 2.54 26.80 -6.10
N ILE A 173 2.76 27.47 -4.97
CA ILE A 173 2.52 26.94 -3.63
C ILE A 173 1.48 27.83 -2.98
N VAL A 174 0.37 27.24 -2.53
CA VAL A 174 -0.69 27.95 -1.83
C VAL A 174 -0.95 27.28 -0.48
N SER A 175 -1.38 28.06 0.52
CA SER A 175 -1.87 27.48 1.77
C SER A 175 -3.30 26.95 1.55
N GLY A 176 -3.64 25.84 2.19
CA GLY A 176 -4.96 25.23 2.05
C GLY A 176 -5.11 23.96 2.88
N THR A 177 -6.35 23.54 3.06
CA THR A 177 -6.68 22.29 3.77
C THR A 177 -6.52 21.07 2.85
N PHE A 178 -6.54 19.87 3.44
CA PHE A 178 -6.59 18.64 2.66
C PHE A 178 -7.84 18.58 1.78
N ASP A 179 -8.98 19.11 2.23
CA ASP A 179 -10.20 19.19 1.41
C ASP A 179 -10.02 20.12 0.20
N ASP A 180 -9.31 21.24 0.35
CA ASP A 180 -9.00 22.12 -0.77
C ASP A 180 -8.08 21.43 -1.79
N PHE A 181 -7.15 20.60 -1.31
CA PHE A 181 -6.31 19.76 -2.16
C PHE A 181 -7.14 18.74 -2.94
N LYS A 182 -8.03 17.99 -2.28
CA LYS A 182 -8.90 17.01 -2.95
C LYS A 182 -9.77 17.65 -4.02
N LYS A 183 -10.39 18.80 -3.72
CA LYS A 183 -11.18 19.58 -4.69
C LYS A 183 -10.34 19.96 -5.91
N TYR A 184 -9.12 20.43 -5.70
CA TYR A 184 -8.20 20.75 -6.79
C TYR A 184 -7.87 19.51 -7.64
N VAL A 185 -7.50 18.39 -7.01
CA VAL A 185 -7.22 17.14 -7.72
C VAL A 185 -8.42 16.70 -8.56
N TYR A 186 -9.61 16.60 -7.97
CA TYR A 186 -10.83 16.19 -8.69
C TYR A 186 -11.27 17.15 -9.79
N SER A 187 -10.87 18.41 -9.73
CA SER A 187 -11.14 19.35 -10.83
C SER A 187 -10.31 19.03 -12.08
N ILE A 188 -9.21 18.27 -11.94
CA ILE A 188 -8.24 17.96 -13.00
C ILE A 188 -8.32 16.51 -13.45
N ILE A 189 -8.25 15.55 -12.52
CA ILE A 189 -8.38 14.13 -12.85
C ILE A 189 -9.89 13.82 -12.90
N LYS A 190 -10.40 13.55 -14.11
CA LYS A 190 -11.80 13.19 -14.37
C LYS A 190 -11.92 11.71 -14.61
#